data_AF-A0A8J4RNJ5-F1
#
_entry.id   AF-A0A8J4RNJ5-F1
#
_cell.length_a   1.000
_cell.length_b   1.000
_cell.length_c   1.000
_cell.angle_alpha   90.00
_cell.angle_beta   90.00
_cell.angle_gamma   90.00
#
_symmetry.space_group_name_H-M   'P 1'
#
loop_
_entity.id
_entity.type
_entity.pdbx_description
1 polymer ?
#
loop_
_entity_poly.entity_id
_entity_poly.type
_entity_poly.pdbx_seq_one_letter_code
_entity_poly.pdbx_strand_id
1 'polypeptide(L)'
;MSFKFYKTKEVPTGSYDIKSGALNIRSPWWDGSAVYGSNAEKLHKVRTFKDGKLKISSDGLLLHDKDGVAVSGDVRSSWIGISTLQALFIKEHNAICDALKREYHHLDDEELYRHARLVTSAVIAKVHTIDWTVELLKTDTLLAGMRANWYGLLGKKFKDTFGHVGGAILGGFLGLKKPNNYGVPYSLTEEFVSVYRMHSLLPDYLHLRDISAAPGPNKSPPLLEKVPLPNLIGLRGETALVEIGFEKQMVSMGHQASGALELWNYPTWLRDLIPQDGDGRDRLDHVDLPALEGSKLILII
;
A
#
# COMPACT_ATOMS: atom_id res chain seq x y z
N MET A 1 10.76 -15.81 -26.13
CA MET A 1 11.70 -14.91 -25.44
C MET A 1 12.18 -15.60 -24.18
N SER A 2 13.46 -15.51 -23.86
CA SER A 2 13.99 -15.91 -22.54
C SER A 2 14.19 -14.67 -21.68
N PHE A 3 14.10 -14.82 -20.36
CA PHE A 3 14.35 -13.76 -19.38
C PHE A 3 15.23 -14.29 -18.24
N LYS A 4 15.83 -13.40 -17.46
CA LYS A 4 16.65 -13.74 -16.29
C LYS A 4 16.03 -13.16 -15.02
N PHE A 5 16.27 -13.84 -13.91
CA PHE A 5 15.82 -13.41 -12.59
C PHE A 5 16.72 -13.97 -11.50
N TYR A 6 16.69 -13.37 -10.32
CA TYR A 6 17.37 -13.89 -9.14
C TYR A 6 16.50 -14.94 -8.46
N LYS A 7 17.08 -16.09 -8.14
CA LYS A 7 16.42 -17.12 -7.32
C LYS A 7 16.12 -16.56 -5.92
N THR A 8 14.97 -16.93 -5.35
CA THR A 8 14.67 -16.66 -3.94
C THR A 8 15.79 -17.22 -3.06
N LYS A 9 16.26 -16.40 -2.12
CA LYS A 9 17.30 -16.83 -1.17
C LYS A 9 16.70 -17.80 -0.17
N GLU A 10 17.15 -19.05 -0.23
CA GLU A 10 16.81 -20.06 0.77
C GLU A 10 17.76 -19.93 1.97
N VAL A 11 17.19 -19.83 3.17
CA VAL A 11 17.94 -19.74 4.43
C VAL A 11 17.67 -20.98 5.26
N PRO A 12 18.70 -21.73 5.70
CA PRO A 12 18.53 -22.86 6.60
C PRO A 12 17.92 -22.41 7.93
N THR A 13 16.91 -23.13 8.41
CA THR A 13 16.22 -22.80 9.67
C THR A 13 16.87 -23.44 10.90
N GLY A 14 17.63 -24.53 10.70
CA GLY A 14 18.09 -25.41 11.78
C GLY A 14 16.98 -26.28 12.41
N SER A 15 15.76 -26.24 11.88
CA SER A 15 14.63 -27.08 12.32
C SER A 15 14.57 -28.40 11.54
N TYR A 16 14.06 -29.45 12.18
CA TYR A 16 13.88 -30.77 11.57
C TYR A 16 12.74 -30.77 10.54
N ASP A 17 11.60 -30.15 10.88
CA ASP A 17 10.37 -30.21 10.09
C ASP A 17 10.45 -29.34 8.83
N ILE A 18 10.80 -28.06 8.99
CA ILE A 18 10.95 -27.10 7.90
C ILE A 18 12.43 -26.74 7.81
N LYS A 19 13.14 -27.28 6.82
CA LYS A 19 14.62 -27.21 6.74
C LYS A 19 15.16 -25.89 6.19
N SER A 20 14.38 -25.20 5.37
CA SER A 20 14.72 -23.90 4.79
C SER A 20 13.49 -23.00 4.70
N GLY A 21 13.71 -21.69 4.63
CA GLY A 21 12.66 -20.69 4.40
C GLY A 21 13.19 -19.45 3.70
N ALA A 22 12.29 -18.53 3.33
CA ALA A 22 12.65 -17.22 2.81
C ALA A 22 12.66 -16.15 3.92
N LEU A 23 13.38 -15.05 3.67
CA LEU A 23 13.36 -13.87 4.53
C LEU A 23 12.47 -12.80 3.93
N ASN A 24 11.62 -12.19 4.76
CA ASN A 24 10.87 -11.00 4.38
C ASN A 24 11.75 -9.75 4.60
N ILE A 25 12.04 -9.02 3.53
CA ILE A 25 12.85 -7.79 3.58
C ILE A 25 12.03 -6.53 3.95
N ARG A 26 10.72 -6.67 4.10
CA ARG A 26 9.78 -5.67 4.62
C ARG A 26 9.35 -6.05 6.04
N SER A 27 8.88 -5.08 6.82
CA SER A 27 8.26 -5.40 8.11
C SER A 27 6.92 -6.12 7.87
N PRO A 28 6.68 -7.30 8.46
CA PRO A 28 5.39 -7.99 8.30
C PRO A 28 4.27 -7.35 9.14
N TRP A 29 4.62 -6.42 10.04
CA TRP A 29 3.64 -5.66 10.82
C TRP A 29 2.88 -4.67 9.94
N TRP A 30 1.63 -4.39 10.30
CA TRP A 30 0.88 -3.32 9.68
C TRP A 30 1.26 -1.95 10.26
N ASP A 31 2.47 -1.51 9.94
CA ASP A 31 3.16 -0.40 10.59
C ASP A 31 3.32 0.84 9.69
N GLY A 32 2.72 0.81 8.50
CA GLY A 32 2.81 1.85 7.49
C GLY A 32 4.16 1.92 6.77
N SER A 33 4.99 0.87 6.79
CA SER A 33 6.34 0.85 6.19
C SER A 33 6.39 1.21 4.70
N ALA A 34 5.29 1.12 3.95
CA ALA A 34 5.19 1.67 2.60
C ALA A 34 5.42 3.20 2.56
N VAL A 35 5.13 3.92 3.65
CA VAL A 35 5.37 5.36 3.82
C VAL A 35 6.61 5.62 4.68
N TYR A 36 6.82 4.84 5.74
CA TYR A 36 7.87 5.10 6.74
C TYR A 36 9.20 4.36 6.51
N GLY A 37 9.21 3.34 5.66
CA GLY A 37 10.35 2.45 5.44
C GLY A 37 10.45 1.33 6.48
N SER A 38 11.14 0.25 6.08
CA SER A 38 11.26 -0.98 6.88
C SER A 38 12.48 -1.00 7.82
N ASN A 39 13.29 0.05 7.84
CA ASN A 39 14.46 0.18 8.71
C ASN A 39 14.81 1.66 8.97
N ALA A 40 15.74 1.90 9.90
CA ALA A 40 16.14 3.25 10.30
C ALA A 40 16.73 4.08 9.15
N GLU A 41 17.47 3.45 8.23
CA GLU A 41 18.06 4.13 7.07
C GLU A 41 16.98 4.67 6.12
N LYS A 42 16.00 3.83 5.76
CA LYS A 42 14.86 4.24 4.92
C LYS A 42 14.00 5.29 5.62
N LEU A 43 13.75 5.12 6.92
CA LEU A 43 13.01 6.11 7.72
C LEU A 43 13.69 7.48 7.71
N HIS A 44 15.00 7.53 7.89
CA HIS A 44 15.75 8.78 7.89
C HIS A 44 15.60 9.54 6.56
N LYS A 45 15.50 8.82 5.43
CA LYS A 45 15.33 9.44 4.11
C LYS A 45 13.99 10.16 3.96
N VAL A 46 12.92 9.69 4.60
CA VAL A 46 11.57 10.27 4.47
C VAL A 46 11.25 11.34 5.52
N ARG A 47 11.93 11.35 6.67
CA ARG A 47 11.71 12.35 7.74
C ARG A 47 12.23 13.74 7.35
N THR A 48 11.51 14.77 7.77
CA THR A 48 12.00 16.17 7.73
C THR A 48 12.80 16.56 8.98
N PHE A 49 12.67 15.79 10.07
CA PHE A 49 13.17 16.13 11.41
C PHE A 49 12.66 17.46 11.95
N LYS A 50 11.48 17.88 11.47
CA LYS A 50 10.75 19.04 11.97
C LYS A 50 9.29 18.65 12.21
N ASP A 51 8.81 18.93 13.42
CA ASP A 51 7.40 18.77 13.82
C ASP A 51 6.83 17.37 13.55
N GLY A 52 7.66 16.33 13.61
CA GLY A 52 7.27 14.96 13.32
C GLY A 52 7.04 14.65 11.85
N LYS A 53 7.18 15.63 10.95
CA LYS A 53 6.69 15.54 9.56
C LYS A 53 7.56 14.70 8.64
N LEU A 54 6.93 14.23 7.58
CA LEU A 54 7.53 13.58 6.42
C LEU A 54 7.65 14.52 5.22
N LYS A 55 8.62 14.23 4.36
CA LYS A 55 8.91 14.98 3.15
C LYS A 55 7.79 14.80 2.12
N ILE A 56 7.35 15.90 1.53
CA ILE A 56 6.38 15.94 0.43
C ILE A 56 6.63 17.20 -0.40
N SER A 57 6.35 17.15 -1.70
CA SER A 57 6.42 18.31 -2.59
C SER A 57 5.29 19.31 -2.29
N SER A 58 5.50 20.57 -2.66
CA SER A 58 4.50 21.63 -2.53
C SER A 58 3.26 21.43 -3.40
N ASP A 59 3.38 20.67 -4.49
CA ASP A 59 2.26 20.27 -5.36
C ASP A 59 1.44 19.10 -4.78
N GLY A 60 1.84 18.56 -3.62
CA GLY A 60 1.17 17.45 -2.95
C GLY A 60 1.53 16.06 -3.50
N LEU A 61 2.57 15.95 -4.34
CA LEU A 61 3.15 14.68 -4.79
C LEU A 61 4.40 14.30 -3.97
N LEU A 62 4.93 13.09 -4.19
CA LEU A 62 6.20 12.67 -3.61
C LEU A 62 7.35 13.53 -4.14
N LEU A 63 8.39 13.71 -3.33
CA LEU A 63 9.68 14.20 -3.84
C LEU A 63 10.38 13.08 -4.61
N HIS A 64 11.32 13.43 -5.48
CA HIS A 64 12.19 12.48 -6.18
C HIS A 64 13.65 12.79 -5.89
N ASP A 65 14.48 11.76 -5.87
CA ASP A 65 15.93 11.93 -5.79
C ASP A 65 16.54 12.29 -7.14
N LYS A 66 17.87 12.45 -7.18
CA LYS A 66 18.61 12.80 -8.41
C LYS A 66 18.47 11.78 -9.54
N ASP A 67 18.11 10.54 -9.22
CA ASP A 67 17.96 9.45 -10.19
C ASP A 67 16.48 9.30 -10.61
N GLY A 68 15.59 10.18 -10.12
CA GLY A 68 14.15 10.16 -10.40
C GLY A 68 13.37 9.19 -9.52
N VAL A 69 13.99 8.54 -8.54
CA VAL A 69 13.32 7.60 -7.65
C VAL A 69 12.49 8.37 -6.62
N ALA A 70 11.23 7.98 -6.44
CA ALA A 70 10.34 8.59 -5.46
C ALA A 70 10.85 8.41 -4.02
N VAL A 71 10.75 9.46 -3.21
CA VAL A 71 11.15 9.48 -1.81
C VAL A 71 9.94 9.10 -0.95
N SER A 72 9.85 7.81 -0.63
CA SER A 72 8.86 7.23 0.29
C SER A 72 9.46 6.00 1.00
N GLY A 73 8.66 5.28 1.79
CA GLY A 73 9.11 4.15 2.59
C GLY A 73 9.53 2.93 1.77
N ASP A 74 8.70 2.54 0.80
CA ASP A 74 9.01 1.48 -0.16
C ASP A 74 8.41 1.82 -1.53
N VAL A 75 9.26 1.90 -2.55
CA VAL A 75 8.90 2.35 -3.91
C VAL A 75 9.25 1.31 -4.99
N ARG A 76 9.64 0.10 -4.57
CA ARG A 76 10.09 -0.96 -5.48
C ARG A 76 8.93 -1.50 -6.32
N SER A 77 9.12 -1.54 -7.63
CA SER A 77 8.13 -2.03 -8.61
C SER A 77 6.79 -1.29 -8.49
N SER A 78 6.85 0.02 -8.27
CA SER A 78 5.68 0.88 -8.07
C SER A 78 5.10 1.41 -9.40
N TRP A 79 3.92 2.02 -9.31
CA TRP A 79 3.27 2.78 -10.38
C TRP A 79 2.57 4.01 -9.78
N ILE A 80 2.16 4.96 -10.62
CA ILE A 80 1.69 6.27 -10.16
C ILE A 80 0.51 6.23 -9.19
N GLY A 81 -0.34 5.19 -9.26
CA GLY A 81 -1.45 5.02 -8.34
C GLY A 81 -0.99 4.78 -6.90
N ILE A 82 0.08 4.00 -6.71
CA ILE A 82 0.69 3.79 -5.39
C ILE A 82 1.38 5.06 -4.90
N SER A 83 2.13 5.74 -5.76
CA SER A 83 2.81 7.00 -5.42
C SER A 83 1.81 8.08 -4.98
N THR A 84 0.64 8.13 -5.62
CA THR A 84 -0.47 9.02 -5.24
C THR A 84 -1.02 8.69 -3.84
N LEU A 85 -1.22 7.40 -3.53
CA LEU A 85 -1.67 6.99 -2.20
C LEU A 85 -0.61 7.23 -1.12
N GLN A 86 0.67 7.01 -1.42
CA GLN A 86 1.77 7.34 -0.50
C GLN A 86 1.79 8.83 -0.19
N ALA A 87 1.65 9.69 -1.21
CA ALA A 87 1.55 11.14 -1.01
C ALA A 87 0.33 11.51 -0.16
N LEU A 88 -0.84 10.89 -0.39
CA LEU A 88 -2.04 11.09 0.42
C LEU A 88 -1.80 10.76 1.90
N PHE A 89 -1.21 9.60 2.20
CA PHE A 89 -0.95 9.20 3.59
C PHE A 89 0.19 9.98 4.25
N ILE A 90 1.12 10.55 3.47
CA ILE A 90 2.08 11.53 3.98
C ILE A 90 1.36 12.82 4.40
N LYS A 91 0.41 13.31 3.58
CA LYS A 91 -0.41 14.48 3.95
C LYS A 91 -1.24 14.21 5.21
N GLU A 92 -1.84 13.02 5.31
CA GLU A 92 -2.58 12.60 6.50
C GLU A 92 -1.67 12.59 7.74
N HIS A 93 -0.49 11.98 7.64
CA HIS A 93 0.49 11.96 8.73
C HIS A 93 0.89 13.38 9.16
N ASN A 94 1.21 14.25 8.20
CA ASN A 94 1.61 15.63 8.48
C ASN A 94 0.45 16.44 9.11
N ALA A 95 -0.80 16.20 8.70
CA ALA A 95 -1.98 16.80 9.29
C ALA A 95 -2.21 16.33 10.74
N ILE A 96 -1.95 15.06 11.03
CA ILE A 96 -1.98 14.52 12.39
C ILE A 96 -0.88 15.16 13.25
N CYS A 97 0.33 15.33 12.73
CA CYS A 97 1.40 16.07 13.43
C CYS A 97 0.95 17.49 13.78
N ASP A 98 0.32 18.20 12.84
CA ASP A 98 -0.21 19.56 13.07
C ASP A 98 -1.34 19.59 14.11
N ALA A 99 -2.21 18.58 14.12
CA ALA A 99 -3.25 18.45 15.14
C ALA A 99 -2.64 18.18 16.54
N LEU A 100 -1.70 17.25 16.64
CA LEU A 100 -1.03 16.91 17.89
C LEU A 100 -0.20 18.08 18.44
N LYS A 101 0.54 18.78 17.59
CA LYS A 101 1.35 19.94 18.00
C LYS A 101 0.49 21.12 18.49
N ARG A 102 -0.73 21.28 17.97
CA ARG A 102 -1.69 22.30 18.44
C ARG A 102 -2.25 21.99 19.83
N GLU A 103 -2.45 20.72 20.15
CA GLU A 103 -2.99 20.30 21.46
C GLU A 103 -1.86 20.12 22.50
N TYR A 104 -0.73 19.58 22.07
CA TYR A 104 0.39 19.19 22.91
C TYR A 104 1.66 19.91 22.47
N HIS A 105 1.73 21.22 22.74
CA HIS A 105 2.84 22.09 22.31
C HIS A 105 4.24 21.69 22.81
N HIS A 106 4.32 20.84 23.82
CA HIS A 106 5.58 20.40 24.43
C HIS A 106 6.21 19.20 23.71
N LEU A 107 5.47 18.50 22.83
CA LEU A 107 5.99 17.34 22.12
C LEU A 107 7.08 17.74 21.13
N ASP A 108 8.21 17.03 21.18
CA ASP A 108 9.29 17.22 20.23
C ASP A 108 9.03 16.54 18.86
N ASP A 109 9.99 16.65 17.94
CA ASP A 109 9.89 16.04 16.61
C ASP A 109 9.68 14.51 16.65
N GLU A 110 10.42 13.81 17.51
CA GLU A 110 10.41 12.36 17.57
C GLU A 110 9.13 11.86 18.24
N GLU A 111 8.67 12.55 19.29
CA GLU A 111 7.40 12.27 19.94
C GLU A 111 6.23 12.49 18.98
N LEU A 112 6.18 13.62 18.26
CA LEU A 112 5.15 13.89 17.26
C LEU A 112 5.14 12.82 16.17
N TYR A 113 6.31 12.47 15.63
CA TYR A 113 6.43 11.44 14.61
C TYR A 113 5.93 10.07 15.09
N ARG A 114 6.31 9.64 16.30
CA ARG A 114 5.90 8.34 16.86
C ARG A 114 4.38 8.27 17.01
N HIS A 115 3.76 9.30 17.56
CA HIS A 115 2.31 9.36 17.73
C HIS A 115 1.60 9.41 16.36
N ALA A 116 2.05 10.27 15.45
CA ALA A 116 1.45 10.38 14.14
C ALA A 116 1.61 9.10 13.30
N ARG A 117 2.72 8.38 13.44
CA ARG A 117 2.92 7.06 12.80
C ARG A 117 1.92 6.03 13.34
N LEU A 118 1.72 5.96 14.66
CA LEU A 118 0.73 5.06 15.27
C LEU A 118 -0.70 5.35 14.78
N VAL A 119 -1.08 6.63 14.71
CA VAL A 119 -2.41 7.02 14.24
C VAL A 119 -2.57 6.70 12.75
N THR A 120 -1.60 7.09 11.92
CA THR A 120 -1.69 6.89 10.46
C THR A 120 -1.70 5.40 10.09
N SER A 121 -0.85 4.58 10.72
CA SER A 121 -0.86 3.12 10.45
C SER A 121 -2.18 2.47 10.88
N ALA A 122 -2.77 2.90 12.00
CA ALA A 122 -4.09 2.46 12.43
C ALA A 122 -5.20 2.93 11.47
N VAL A 123 -5.09 4.14 10.89
CA VAL A 123 -6.02 4.63 9.86
C VAL A 123 -5.94 3.77 8.60
N ILE A 124 -4.73 3.47 8.11
CA ILE A 124 -4.53 2.57 6.96
C ILE A 124 -5.17 1.20 7.25
N ALA A 125 -4.92 0.64 8.44
CA ALA A 125 -5.50 -0.64 8.85
C ALA A 125 -7.03 -0.62 8.89
N LYS A 126 -7.59 0.49 9.37
CA LYS A 126 -9.03 0.71 9.44
C LYS A 126 -9.66 0.77 8.05
N VAL A 127 -9.14 1.65 7.19
CA VAL A 127 -9.63 1.82 5.81
C VAL A 127 -9.59 0.49 5.08
N HIS A 128 -8.48 -0.25 5.16
CA HIS A 128 -8.41 -1.55 4.52
C HIS A 128 -9.45 -2.54 5.06
N THR A 129 -9.59 -2.64 6.39
CA THR A 129 -10.48 -3.63 7.02
C THR A 129 -11.96 -3.36 6.75
N ILE A 130 -12.45 -2.14 6.98
CA ILE A 130 -13.90 -1.85 6.99
C ILE A 130 -14.41 -1.08 5.78
N ASP A 131 -13.54 -0.78 4.82
CA ASP A 131 -13.90 -0.12 3.57
C ASP A 131 -13.42 -0.97 2.39
N TRP A 132 -12.11 -1.10 2.17
CA TRP A 132 -11.57 -1.83 1.02
C TRP A 132 -11.99 -3.31 0.97
N THR A 133 -11.85 -4.07 2.06
CA THR A 133 -12.24 -5.49 2.07
C THR A 133 -13.75 -5.68 1.91
N VAL A 134 -14.54 -4.71 2.38
CA VAL A 134 -16.01 -4.73 2.24
C VAL A 134 -16.41 -4.55 0.77
N GLU A 135 -15.72 -3.68 0.04
CA GLU A 135 -15.94 -3.51 -1.39
C GLU A 135 -15.40 -4.69 -2.21
N LEU A 136 -14.27 -5.27 -1.82
CA LEU A 136 -13.73 -6.48 -2.46
C LEU A 136 -14.69 -7.67 -2.30
N LEU A 137 -15.28 -7.83 -1.12
CA LEU A 137 -16.16 -8.96 -0.77
C LEU A 137 -17.59 -8.49 -0.58
N LYS A 138 -18.19 -7.96 -1.65
CA LYS A 138 -19.46 -7.21 -1.66
C LYS A 138 -20.70 -8.04 -1.31
N THR A 139 -20.80 -8.50 -0.07
CA THR A 139 -21.92 -9.27 0.49
C THR A 139 -22.26 -8.79 1.90
N ASP A 140 -23.52 -8.93 2.32
CA ASP A 140 -23.97 -8.51 3.66
C ASP A 140 -23.21 -9.23 4.78
N THR A 141 -22.90 -10.52 4.57
CA THR A 141 -22.14 -11.33 5.53
C THR A 141 -20.74 -10.78 5.76
N LEU A 142 -20.01 -10.45 4.69
CA LEU A 142 -18.64 -9.95 4.81
C LEU A 142 -18.61 -8.48 5.26
N LEU A 143 -19.62 -7.68 4.90
CA LEU A 143 -19.84 -6.37 5.51
C LEU A 143 -19.96 -6.48 7.04
N ALA A 144 -20.80 -7.38 7.54
CA ALA A 144 -20.95 -7.62 8.97
C ALA A 144 -19.67 -8.19 9.59
N GLY A 145 -19.05 -9.18 8.96
CA GLY A 145 -17.84 -9.86 9.44
C GLY A 145 -16.65 -8.93 9.58
N MET A 146 -16.33 -8.15 8.55
CA MET A 146 -15.19 -7.22 8.59
C MET A 146 -15.42 -6.07 9.59
N ARG A 147 -16.66 -5.59 9.71
CA ARG A 147 -17.02 -4.60 10.74
C ARG A 147 -16.96 -5.19 12.15
N ALA A 148 -17.29 -6.47 12.33
CA ALA A 148 -17.15 -7.17 13.60
C ALA A 148 -15.67 -7.40 13.96
N ASN A 149 -14.78 -7.67 13.00
CA ASN A 149 -13.34 -7.72 13.27
C ASN A 149 -12.84 -6.41 13.88
N TRP A 150 -13.32 -5.27 13.37
CA TRP A 150 -12.92 -3.95 13.87
C TRP A 150 -13.65 -3.50 15.14
N TYR A 151 -14.99 -3.55 15.14
CA TYR A 151 -15.84 -2.99 16.20
C TYR A 151 -16.49 -4.03 17.12
N GLY A 152 -16.37 -5.32 16.80
CA GLY A 152 -17.12 -6.39 17.44
C GLY A 152 -18.58 -6.44 17.01
N LEU A 153 -19.27 -7.52 17.36
CA LEU A 153 -20.71 -7.67 17.09
C LEU A 153 -21.57 -6.65 17.84
N LEU A 154 -21.07 -6.06 18.94
CA LEU A 154 -21.75 -4.96 19.63
C LEU A 154 -21.75 -3.66 18.81
N GLY A 155 -20.88 -3.57 17.80
CA GLY A 155 -20.88 -2.51 16.82
C GLY A 155 -20.24 -1.20 17.27
N LYS A 156 -20.07 -0.29 16.29
CA LYS A 156 -19.35 0.97 16.45
C LYS A 156 -19.91 1.85 17.57
N LYS A 157 -21.21 2.10 17.59
CA LYS A 157 -21.84 3.00 18.58
C LYS A 157 -21.56 2.54 20.01
N PHE A 158 -21.69 1.23 20.26
CA PHE A 158 -21.39 0.66 21.57
C PHE A 158 -19.91 0.81 21.91
N LYS A 159 -19.02 0.38 21.02
CA LYS A 159 -17.56 0.40 21.25
C LYS A 159 -17.01 1.82 21.44
N ASP A 160 -17.49 2.79 20.67
CA ASP A 160 -17.06 4.19 20.79
C ASP A 160 -17.54 4.82 22.11
N THR A 161 -18.66 4.35 22.68
CA THR A 161 -19.24 4.90 23.92
C THR A 161 -18.68 4.23 25.17
N PHE A 162 -18.54 2.90 25.16
CA PHE A 162 -18.24 2.09 26.35
C PHE A 162 -16.88 1.39 26.28
N GLY A 163 -16.14 1.53 25.18
CA GLY A 163 -14.88 0.84 24.95
C GLY A 163 -15.04 -0.63 24.57
N HIS A 164 -13.94 -1.38 24.66
CA HIS A 164 -13.92 -2.81 24.35
C HIS A 164 -14.53 -3.63 25.50
N VAL A 165 -15.49 -4.50 25.16
CA VAL A 165 -16.18 -5.37 26.12
C VAL A 165 -16.17 -6.81 25.63
N GLY A 166 -15.91 -7.75 26.55
CA GLY A 166 -15.90 -9.19 26.27
C GLY A 166 -14.62 -9.63 25.55
N GLY A 167 -14.77 -10.56 24.59
CA GLY A 167 -13.68 -11.08 23.77
C GLY A 167 -13.68 -10.53 22.34
N ALA A 168 -12.87 -11.15 21.47
CA ALA A 168 -12.74 -10.76 20.07
C ALA A 168 -14.08 -10.73 19.30
N ILE A 169 -15.02 -11.61 19.66
CA ILE A 169 -16.33 -11.69 19.01
C ILE A 169 -17.21 -10.47 19.35
N LEU A 170 -17.32 -10.11 20.63
CA LEU A 170 -18.22 -9.03 21.07
C LEU A 170 -17.63 -7.64 20.87
N GLY A 171 -16.34 -7.46 21.19
CA GLY A 171 -15.65 -6.16 21.14
C GLY A 171 -14.73 -5.97 19.93
N GLY A 172 -14.53 -7.01 19.10
CA GLY A 172 -13.61 -7.01 17.96
C GLY A 172 -12.18 -7.32 18.38
N PHE A 173 -11.28 -7.49 17.39
CA PHE A 173 -9.86 -7.71 17.64
C PHE A 173 -9.16 -6.45 18.16
N LEU A 174 -9.57 -5.28 17.67
CA LEU A 174 -8.96 -4.01 18.05
C LEU A 174 -9.31 -3.65 19.50
N GLY A 175 -8.33 -3.31 20.32
CA GLY A 175 -8.57 -2.94 21.73
C GLY A 175 -8.64 -4.13 22.70
N LEU A 176 -8.31 -5.35 22.26
CA LEU A 176 -8.07 -6.47 23.16
C LEU A 176 -6.95 -6.14 24.16
N LYS A 177 -7.10 -6.59 25.41
CA LYS A 177 -6.16 -6.31 26.51
C LYS A 177 -4.74 -6.83 26.27
N LYS A 178 -4.61 -7.89 25.48
CA LYS A 178 -3.32 -8.51 25.12
C LYS A 178 -3.37 -8.95 23.65
N PRO A 179 -2.25 -8.87 22.92
CA PRO A 179 -2.13 -9.54 21.64
C PRO A 179 -2.27 -11.05 21.82
N ASN A 180 -2.80 -11.73 20.81
CA ASN A 180 -2.88 -13.19 20.78
C ASN A 180 -2.32 -13.68 19.45
N ASN A 181 -1.21 -14.43 19.51
CA ASN A 181 -0.55 -15.03 18.35
C ASN A 181 -0.83 -16.54 18.24
N TYR A 182 -1.73 -17.07 19.07
CA TYR A 182 -2.13 -18.48 19.10
C TYR A 182 -0.95 -19.46 19.25
N GLY A 183 0.11 -19.04 19.97
CA GLY A 183 1.27 -19.89 20.24
C GLY A 183 2.33 -19.91 19.13
N VAL A 184 2.13 -19.18 18.03
CA VAL A 184 3.07 -19.11 16.90
C VAL A 184 3.59 -17.67 16.75
N PRO A 185 4.91 -17.43 16.67
CA PRO A 185 5.44 -16.09 16.40
C PRO A 185 4.83 -15.47 15.14
N TYR A 186 4.46 -14.19 15.21
CA TYR A 186 3.80 -13.51 14.11
C TYR A 186 4.73 -13.38 12.89
N SER A 187 4.23 -13.79 11.73
CA SER A 187 4.82 -13.57 10.41
C SER A 187 3.70 -13.52 9.37
N LEU A 188 3.98 -12.90 8.22
CA LEU A 188 3.25 -13.20 6.99
C LEU A 188 3.89 -14.43 6.35
N THR A 189 3.09 -15.28 5.72
CA THR A 189 3.51 -16.60 5.23
C THR A 189 3.69 -16.63 3.72
N GLU A 190 4.31 -17.70 3.22
CA GLU A 190 4.53 -17.90 1.78
C GLU A 190 3.20 -18.04 1.01
N GLU A 191 2.21 -18.64 1.66
CA GLU A 191 0.85 -18.78 1.14
C GLU A 191 0.15 -17.42 1.07
N PHE A 192 0.35 -16.55 2.07
CA PHE A 192 -0.19 -15.19 2.06
C PHE A 192 0.33 -14.40 0.84
N VAL A 193 1.62 -14.50 0.53
CA VAL A 193 2.19 -13.88 -0.67
C VAL A 193 1.56 -14.46 -1.94
N SER A 194 1.33 -15.77 -1.97
CA SER A 194 0.77 -16.46 -3.14
C SER A 194 -0.67 -16.04 -3.45
N VAL A 195 -1.53 -15.88 -2.44
CA VAL A 195 -2.93 -15.47 -2.65
C VAL A 195 -3.10 -13.97 -2.92
N TYR A 196 -2.07 -13.16 -2.63
CA TYR A 196 -2.06 -11.73 -2.95
C TYR A 196 -1.50 -11.39 -4.34
N ARG A 197 -1.23 -12.40 -5.19
CA ARG A 197 -0.82 -12.24 -6.60
C ARG A 197 -2.00 -11.81 -7.48
N MET A 198 -2.35 -10.54 -7.38
CA MET A 198 -3.56 -9.96 -7.99
C MET A 198 -3.23 -9.00 -9.15
N HIS A 199 -2.19 -9.29 -9.93
CA HIS A 199 -1.73 -8.42 -11.04
C HIS A 199 -2.81 -8.17 -12.12
N SER A 200 -3.75 -9.10 -12.29
CA SER A 200 -4.92 -8.97 -13.19
C SER A 200 -5.90 -7.86 -12.83
N LEU A 201 -5.75 -7.22 -11.66
CA LEU A 201 -6.53 -6.01 -11.32
C LEU A 201 -6.09 -4.78 -12.12
N LEU A 202 -4.87 -4.76 -12.66
CA LEU A 202 -4.36 -3.62 -13.43
C LEU A 202 -4.98 -3.60 -14.84
N PRO A 203 -5.49 -2.46 -15.33
CA PRO A 203 -5.98 -2.33 -16.70
C PRO A 203 -4.82 -2.18 -17.70
N ASP A 204 -5.12 -2.21 -19.01
CA ASP A 204 -4.13 -1.88 -20.06
C ASP A 204 -3.89 -0.38 -20.20
N TYR A 205 -4.91 0.42 -19.89
CA TYR A 205 -4.89 1.89 -20.00
C TYR A 205 -5.51 2.52 -18.76
N LEU A 206 -4.99 3.68 -18.36
CA LEU A 206 -5.68 4.60 -17.48
C LEU A 206 -6.49 5.60 -18.30
N HIS A 207 -7.77 5.74 -17.97
CA HIS A 207 -8.68 6.69 -18.58
C HIS A 207 -8.61 8.03 -17.84
N LEU A 208 -7.75 8.94 -18.30
CA LEU A 208 -7.64 10.27 -17.71
C LEU A 208 -8.92 11.06 -17.95
N ARG A 209 -9.42 11.67 -16.88
CA ARG A 209 -10.65 12.47 -16.86
C ARG A 209 -10.29 13.95 -16.88
N ASP A 210 -11.05 14.75 -17.62
CA ASP A 210 -10.95 16.20 -17.55
C ASP A 210 -11.72 16.69 -16.31
N ILE A 211 -10.97 17.08 -15.28
CA ILE A 211 -11.51 17.57 -14.01
C ILE A 211 -11.90 19.06 -14.05
N SER A 212 -11.57 19.77 -15.13
CA SER A 212 -11.91 21.19 -15.32
C SER A 212 -13.27 21.37 -16.03
N ALA A 213 -13.70 20.35 -16.78
CA ALA A 213 -15.00 20.33 -17.42
C ALA A 213 -16.15 20.08 -16.44
N ALA A 214 -17.33 20.59 -16.77
CA ALA A 214 -18.55 20.30 -16.02
C ALA A 214 -18.82 18.78 -16.01
N PRO A 215 -19.09 18.16 -14.84
CA PRO A 215 -19.38 16.73 -14.79
C PRO A 215 -20.63 16.38 -15.60
N GLY A 216 -20.57 15.28 -16.33
CA GLY A 216 -21.72 14.69 -17.00
C GLY A 216 -22.69 14.01 -16.03
N PRO A 217 -23.68 13.26 -16.55
CA PRO A 217 -24.59 12.46 -15.72
C PRO A 217 -23.83 11.58 -14.72
N ASN A 218 -24.38 11.42 -13.51
CA ASN A 218 -23.76 10.68 -12.40
C ASN A 218 -22.40 11.23 -11.94
N LYS A 219 -22.16 12.53 -12.10
CA LYS A 219 -20.91 13.22 -11.71
C LYS A 219 -19.67 12.72 -12.47
N SER A 220 -19.84 12.07 -13.61
CA SER A 220 -18.72 11.53 -14.39
C SER A 220 -18.04 12.65 -15.17
N PRO A 221 -16.76 13.00 -14.90
CA PRO A 221 -16.05 13.94 -15.74
C PRO A 221 -15.76 13.29 -17.11
N PRO A 222 -15.73 14.07 -18.21
CA PRO A 222 -15.52 13.54 -19.54
C PRO A 222 -14.14 12.89 -19.66
N LEU A 223 -14.02 11.90 -20.55
CA LEU A 223 -12.74 11.29 -20.89
C LEU A 223 -11.88 12.32 -21.62
N LEU A 224 -10.68 12.58 -21.11
CA LEU A 224 -9.67 13.42 -21.76
C LEU A 224 -8.84 12.57 -22.73
N GLU A 225 -8.21 11.51 -22.21
CA GLU A 225 -7.37 10.62 -23.00
C GLU A 225 -7.23 9.23 -22.35
N LYS A 226 -6.68 8.28 -23.11
CA LYS A 226 -6.32 6.95 -22.61
C LYS A 226 -4.80 6.82 -22.61
N VAL A 227 -4.21 6.69 -21.43
CA VAL A 227 -2.76 6.55 -21.28
C VAL A 227 -2.42 5.08 -21.08
N PRO A 228 -1.56 4.47 -21.92
CA PRO A 228 -1.09 3.11 -21.69
C PRO A 228 -0.44 2.99 -20.31
N LEU A 229 -0.85 2.00 -19.53
CA LEU A 229 -0.33 1.81 -18.17
C LEU A 229 1.21 1.60 -18.12
N PRO A 230 1.89 1.04 -19.15
CA PRO A 230 3.37 1.00 -19.20
C PRO A 230 4.05 2.37 -19.19
N ASN A 231 3.33 3.44 -19.54
CA ASN A 231 3.86 4.80 -19.42
C ASN A 231 3.73 5.35 -18.00
N LEU A 232 3.05 4.62 -17.11
CA LEU A 232 2.64 5.03 -15.77
C LEU A 232 3.24 4.16 -14.66
N ILE A 233 4.26 3.35 -14.98
CA ILE A 233 5.01 2.49 -14.04
C ILE A 233 6.44 2.98 -13.85
N GLY A 234 7.03 2.67 -12.69
CA GLY A 234 8.43 2.97 -12.38
C GLY A 234 8.80 4.44 -12.56
N LEU A 235 10.07 4.69 -12.90
CA LEU A 235 10.63 6.05 -13.06
C LEU A 235 9.91 6.89 -14.13
N ARG A 236 9.47 6.25 -15.21
CA ARG A 236 8.70 6.91 -16.27
C ARG A 236 7.34 7.38 -15.77
N GLY A 237 6.68 6.53 -14.99
CA GLY A 237 5.41 6.87 -14.36
C GLY A 237 5.54 8.07 -13.43
N GLU A 238 6.58 8.12 -12.61
CA GLU A 238 6.81 9.25 -11.69
C GLU A 238 6.90 10.60 -12.44
N THR A 239 7.57 10.63 -13.60
CA THR A 239 7.60 11.83 -14.46
C THR A 239 6.20 12.17 -14.97
N ALA A 240 5.45 11.18 -15.45
CA ALA A 240 4.08 11.38 -15.95
C ALA A 240 3.12 11.86 -14.84
N LEU A 241 3.30 11.42 -13.60
CA LEU A 241 2.46 11.83 -12.47
C LEU A 241 2.60 13.33 -12.17
N VAL A 242 3.80 13.89 -12.33
CA VAL A 242 4.03 15.34 -12.16
C VAL A 242 3.22 16.14 -13.18
N GLU A 243 3.12 15.67 -14.42
CA GLU A 243 2.33 16.30 -15.48
C GLU A 243 0.81 16.11 -15.29
N ILE A 244 0.39 14.92 -14.82
CA ILE A 244 -1.02 14.59 -14.60
C ILE A 244 -1.57 15.36 -13.39
N GLY A 245 -0.80 15.40 -12.29
CA GLY A 245 -1.16 15.98 -11.01
C GLY A 245 -2.02 15.05 -10.13
N PHE A 246 -1.94 15.27 -8.81
CA PHE A 246 -2.60 14.45 -7.78
C PHE A 246 -4.11 14.30 -8.00
N GLU A 247 -4.83 15.42 -8.17
CA GLU A 247 -6.30 15.42 -8.23
C GLU A 247 -6.81 14.70 -9.47
N LYS A 248 -6.25 15.01 -10.64
CA LYS A 248 -6.62 14.36 -11.90
C LYS A 248 -6.37 12.86 -11.83
N GLN A 249 -5.25 12.44 -11.26
CA GLN A 249 -4.94 11.03 -11.05
C GLN A 249 -5.98 10.34 -10.15
N MET A 250 -6.24 10.88 -8.96
CA MET A 250 -7.20 10.31 -8.01
C MET A 250 -8.61 10.23 -8.59
N VAL A 251 -9.08 11.30 -9.24
CA VAL A 251 -10.42 11.34 -9.85
C VAL A 251 -10.51 10.33 -10.99
N SER A 252 -9.47 10.22 -11.82
CA SER A 252 -9.44 9.27 -12.95
C SER A 252 -9.48 7.83 -12.47
N MET A 253 -8.67 7.48 -11.47
CA MET A 253 -8.70 6.15 -10.83
C MET A 253 -10.07 5.83 -10.22
N GLY A 254 -10.69 6.80 -9.53
CA GLY A 254 -12.02 6.61 -8.93
C GLY A 254 -13.15 6.39 -9.94
N HIS A 255 -12.95 6.77 -11.21
CA HIS A 255 -13.95 6.64 -12.29
C HIS A 255 -13.61 5.52 -13.29
N GLN A 256 -12.72 4.61 -12.93
CA GLN A 256 -12.38 3.45 -13.75
C GLN A 256 -12.38 2.18 -12.89
N ALA A 257 -13.12 1.16 -13.34
CA ALA A 257 -13.08 -0.16 -12.69
C ALA A 257 -11.73 -0.83 -12.88
N SER A 258 -11.31 -1.63 -11.91
CA SER A 258 -10.16 -2.54 -12.03
C SER A 258 -10.47 -3.69 -12.99
N GLY A 259 -9.43 -4.42 -13.40
CA GLY A 259 -9.61 -5.75 -13.99
C GLY A 259 -10.21 -6.75 -13.00
N ALA A 260 -10.74 -7.85 -13.52
CA ALA A 260 -11.25 -8.96 -12.72
C ALA A 260 -10.16 -10.04 -12.50
N LEU A 261 -10.26 -10.80 -11.41
CA LEU A 261 -9.36 -11.91 -11.13
C LEU A 261 -9.84 -13.18 -11.83
N GLU A 262 -9.69 -13.20 -13.16
CA GLU A 262 -10.16 -14.28 -14.04
C GLU A 262 -9.04 -14.79 -14.96
N LEU A 263 -9.22 -15.99 -15.50
CA LEU A 263 -8.35 -16.48 -16.58
C LEU A 263 -8.41 -15.54 -17.79
N TRP A 264 -7.33 -15.52 -18.58
CA TRP A 264 -7.19 -14.64 -19.74
C TRP A 264 -7.32 -13.14 -19.45
N ASN A 265 -7.08 -12.71 -18.19
CA ASN A 265 -7.11 -11.30 -17.81
C ASN A 265 -5.79 -10.80 -17.20
N TYR A 266 -4.64 -11.37 -17.60
CA TYR A 266 -3.33 -10.87 -17.19
C TYR A 266 -2.83 -9.82 -18.22
N PRO A 267 -2.53 -8.58 -17.81
CA PRO A 267 -2.11 -7.53 -18.74
C PRO A 267 -0.88 -7.92 -19.55
N THR A 268 -0.96 -7.76 -20.89
CA THR A 268 0.12 -8.21 -21.78
C THR A 268 1.42 -7.47 -21.55
N TRP A 269 1.35 -6.22 -21.08
CA TRP A 269 2.51 -5.40 -20.82
C TRP A 269 3.34 -5.88 -19.60
N LEU A 270 2.76 -6.71 -18.72
CA LEU A 270 3.52 -7.34 -17.63
C LEU A 270 4.35 -8.54 -18.10
N ARG A 271 4.22 -8.96 -19.37
CA ARG A 271 5.03 -10.03 -19.97
C ARG A 271 6.42 -9.57 -20.41
N ASP A 272 6.66 -8.27 -20.40
CA ASP A 272 7.94 -7.64 -20.70
C ASP A 272 8.15 -6.44 -19.75
N LEU A 273 8.20 -6.75 -18.46
CA LEU A 273 8.30 -5.75 -17.39
C LEU A 273 9.77 -5.49 -17.04
N ILE A 274 10.11 -4.22 -16.80
CA ILE A 274 11.38 -3.81 -16.20
C ILE A 274 11.25 -3.95 -14.67
N PRO A 275 11.91 -4.93 -14.03
CA PRO A 275 11.88 -5.06 -12.58
C PRO A 275 12.85 -4.09 -11.91
N GLN A 276 12.65 -3.83 -10.62
CA GLN A 276 13.49 -2.92 -9.84
C GLN A 276 14.23 -3.61 -8.68
N ASP A 277 15.39 -3.06 -8.35
CA ASP A 277 16.14 -3.38 -7.14
C ASP A 277 15.49 -2.80 -5.87
N GLY A 278 15.99 -3.18 -4.70
CA GLY A 278 15.42 -2.79 -3.40
C GLY A 278 15.48 -1.28 -3.10
N ASP A 279 16.24 -0.54 -3.90
CA ASP A 279 16.40 0.91 -3.89
C ASP A 279 15.53 1.62 -4.96
N GLY A 280 14.74 0.89 -5.75
CA GLY A 280 13.85 1.43 -6.76
C GLY A 280 14.50 1.68 -8.13
N ARG A 281 15.76 1.28 -8.34
CA ARG A 281 16.43 1.41 -9.64
C ARG A 281 16.09 0.27 -10.58
N ASP A 282 15.97 0.59 -11.87
CA ASP A 282 15.63 -0.35 -12.93
C ASP A 282 16.76 -1.36 -13.17
N ARG A 283 16.38 -2.62 -13.38
CA ARG A 283 17.30 -3.68 -13.80
C ARG A 283 17.33 -3.80 -15.32
N LEU A 284 18.47 -4.26 -15.84
CA LEU A 284 18.67 -4.46 -17.28
C LEU A 284 17.87 -5.66 -17.84
N ASP A 285 17.74 -6.74 -17.07
CA ASP A 285 17.03 -7.94 -17.50
C ASP A 285 15.52 -7.79 -17.22
N HIS A 286 14.74 -7.69 -18.28
CA HIS A 286 13.27 -7.69 -18.23
C HIS A 286 12.73 -9.07 -17.78
N VAL A 287 11.47 -9.13 -17.37
CA VAL A 287 10.78 -10.36 -16.94
C VAL A 287 9.40 -10.52 -17.56
N ASP A 288 9.02 -11.77 -17.87
CA ASP A 288 7.62 -12.16 -18.09
C ASP A 288 7.02 -12.48 -16.72
N LEU A 289 6.32 -11.51 -16.12
CA LEU A 289 5.80 -11.63 -14.75
C LEU A 289 4.82 -12.81 -14.59
N PRO A 290 3.84 -13.06 -15.49
CA PRO A 290 3.03 -14.28 -15.42
C PRO A 290 3.85 -15.57 -15.36
N ALA A 291 4.86 -15.69 -16.22
CA ALA A 291 5.73 -16.87 -16.24
C ALA A 291 6.57 -16.98 -14.96
N LEU A 292 7.02 -15.83 -14.44
CA LEU A 292 7.77 -15.73 -13.19
C LEU A 292 6.93 -16.19 -11.99
N GLU A 293 5.67 -15.74 -11.90
CA GLU A 293 4.74 -16.13 -10.83
C GLU A 293 4.32 -17.60 -10.89
N GLY A 294 4.23 -18.18 -12.09
CA GLY A 294 3.99 -19.60 -12.29
C GLY A 294 5.18 -20.49 -11.87
N SER A 295 6.36 -19.92 -11.67
CA SER A 295 7.52 -20.68 -11.20
C SER A 295 7.45 -20.89 -9.68
N LYS A 296 7.59 -22.14 -9.22
CA LYS A 296 7.63 -22.51 -7.78
C LYS A 296 8.82 -21.91 -7.01
N LEU A 297 9.66 -21.10 -7.66
CA LEU A 297 10.96 -20.65 -7.15
C LEU A 297 10.93 -19.24 -6.53
N ILE A 298 9.77 -18.58 -6.50
CA ILE A 298 9.73 -17.13 -6.26
C ILE A 298 8.72 -16.72 -5.21
N LEU A 299 9.25 -16.11 -4.16
CA LEU A 299 8.55 -15.16 -3.31
C LEU A 299 9.07 -13.77 -3.69
N ILE A 300 8.20 -12.98 -4.31
CA ILE A 300 8.52 -11.59 -4.64
C ILE A 300 8.35 -10.81 -3.34
N ILE A 301 9.40 -10.77 -2.52
CA ILE A 301 9.47 -9.90 -1.34
C ILE A 301 10.73 -9.05 -1.43
#